data_AF-A0A5Y3A379-F1
#
_entry.id   AF-A0A5Y3A379-F1
#
_cell.length_a   1.000
_cell.length_b   1.000
_cell.length_c   1.000
_cell.angle_alpha   90.00
_cell.angle_beta   90.00
_cell.angle_gamma   90.00
#
_symmetry.space_group_name_H-M   'P 1'
#
loop_
_entity.id
_entity.type
_entity.pdbx_description
1 polymer ?
#
loop_
_entity_poly.entity_id
_entity_poly.type
_entity_poly.pdbx_seq_one_letter_code
_entity_poly.pdbx_strand_id
1 'polypeptide(L)'
;MYKKVLALSALLISSCSTDNQYKGTMHHNDFELSDSAVKIQIKSGNKTISGSGTWIDEQHILTASHLWLEASKDYSLSIITRHGSIPATVINIDNPQNRDLALLKVEKKGLVKAPPNWRLPVCEKPLAPGESVWVLSGMYNTLSNTYASPDSTYYYKGIVGSDGLTGFFQNGVSGSAVLNQSKSCLYGVVSQQDIKKINVYQIYITRITTNEIIRGFIDHNNY
;
A
#
# COMPACT_ATOMS: atom_id res chain seq x y z
N MET A 1 50.53 -34.06 -48.11
CA MET A 1 49.29 -33.25 -48.02
C MET A 1 48.92 -33.10 -46.55
N TYR A 2 49.21 -31.93 -45.98
CA TYR A 2 48.91 -31.59 -44.58
C TYR A 2 47.43 -31.18 -44.47
N LYS A 3 46.64 -31.87 -43.63
CA LYS A 3 45.35 -31.35 -43.15
C LYS A 3 45.54 -30.85 -41.72
N LYS A 4 45.69 -29.54 -41.58
CA LYS A 4 45.59 -28.81 -40.32
C LYS A 4 44.14 -28.89 -39.85
N VAL A 5 43.88 -29.53 -38.70
CA VAL A 5 42.62 -29.38 -37.98
C VAL A 5 42.84 -28.29 -36.94
N LEU A 6 42.36 -27.09 -37.24
CA LEU A 6 42.24 -26.00 -36.29
C LEU A 6 41.09 -26.34 -35.34
N ALA A 7 41.41 -26.63 -34.08
CA ALA A 7 40.43 -26.60 -33.00
C ALA A 7 40.06 -25.13 -32.75
N LEU A 8 38.91 -24.71 -33.26
CA LEU A 8 38.37 -23.38 -33.02
C LEU A 8 37.67 -23.38 -31.65
N SER A 9 38.33 -22.79 -30.66
CA SER A 9 37.79 -22.51 -29.33
C SER A 9 36.66 -21.48 -29.44
N ALA A 10 35.41 -21.92 -29.51
CA ALA A 10 34.27 -21.03 -29.37
C ALA A 10 34.08 -20.67 -27.88
N LEU A 11 34.64 -19.54 -27.48
CA LEU A 11 34.29 -18.84 -26.24
C LEU A 11 32.81 -18.46 -26.32
N LEU A 12 31.96 -19.19 -25.61
CA LEU A 12 30.59 -18.77 -25.33
C LEU A 12 30.67 -17.59 -24.35
N ILE A 13 30.76 -16.38 -24.91
CA ILE A 13 30.48 -15.15 -24.19
C ILE A 13 28.95 -15.12 -24.05
N SER A 14 28.41 -15.73 -23.01
CA SER A 14 27.06 -15.45 -22.57
C SER A 14 27.04 -14.00 -22.09
N SER A 15 26.62 -13.10 -22.97
CA SER A 15 26.29 -11.73 -22.61
C SER A 15 25.19 -11.79 -21.56
N CYS A 16 25.53 -11.52 -20.29
CA CYS A 16 24.57 -11.01 -19.33
C CYS A 16 24.00 -9.74 -19.95
N SER A 17 22.76 -9.79 -20.42
CA SER A 17 22.06 -8.60 -20.85
C SER A 17 21.89 -7.70 -19.63
N THR A 18 22.55 -6.56 -19.71
CA THR A 18 22.56 -5.49 -18.72
C THR A 18 21.14 -5.00 -18.48
N ASP A 19 20.75 -5.09 -17.21
CA ASP A 19 20.14 -4.01 -16.45
C ASP A 19 19.09 -3.20 -17.23
N ASN A 20 17.87 -3.73 -17.29
CA ASN A 20 16.70 -2.92 -17.58
C ASN A 20 16.44 -2.02 -16.36
N GLN A 21 17.24 -0.96 -16.24
CA GLN A 21 16.85 0.21 -15.47
C GLN A 21 15.60 0.78 -16.14
N TYR A 22 14.43 0.33 -15.67
CA TYR A 22 13.20 1.10 -15.77
C TYR A 22 13.44 2.39 -14.96
N LYS A 23 14.13 3.36 -15.57
CA LYS A 23 14.03 4.77 -15.18
C LYS A 23 12.64 5.22 -15.56
N GLY A 24 11.66 4.86 -14.72
CA GLY A 24 10.44 5.64 -14.61
C GLY A 24 10.87 7.04 -14.26
N THR A 25 10.68 7.98 -15.18
CA THR A 25 10.84 9.40 -14.90
C THR A 25 9.97 9.74 -13.70
N MET A 26 10.56 10.14 -12.57
CA MET A 26 9.80 10.64 -11.43
C MET A 26 8.97 11.82 -11.94
N HIS A 27 7.65 11.65 -12.00
CA HIS A 27 6.74 12.72 -12.38
C HIS A 27 6.54 13.65 -11.18
N HIS A 28 6.21 14.92 -11.43
CA HIS A 28 5.94 15.90 -10.36
C HIS A 28 4.88 15.42 -9.36
N ASN A 29 3.98 14.54 -9.81
CA ASN A 29 2.97 13.86 -9.00
C ASN A 29 3.55 12.88 -7.97
N ASP A 30 4.74 12.32 -8.20
CA ASP A 30 5.34 11.29 -7.34
C ASP A 30 5.79 11.88 -5.99
N PHE A 31 6.14 13.17 -5.98
CA PHE A 31 6.52 13.88 -4.76
C PHE A 31 5.29 14.18 -3.88
N GLU A 32 4.20 14.64 -4.49
CA GLU A 32 2.93 14.87 -3.79
C GLU A 32 2.33 13.55 -3.30
N LEU A 33 2.44 12.49 -4.10
CA LEU A 33 2.09 11.13 -3.70
C LEU A 33 2.92 10.68 -2.50
N SER A 34 4.24 10.88 -2.50
CA SER A 34 5.08 10.56 -1.34
C SER A 34 4.64 11.31 -0.08
N ASP A 35 4.25 12.58 -0.22
CA ASP A 35 3.78 13.42 0.90
C ASP A 35 2.36 13.07 1.36
N SER A 36 1.59 12.37 0.53
CA SER A 36 0.28 11.82 0.90
C SER A 36 0.38 10.64 1.87
N ALA A 37 1.56 10.03 2.03
CA ALA A 37 1.78 8.92 2.94
C ALA A 37 2.17 9.41 4.33
N VAL A 38 1.62 8.78 5.37
CA VAL A 38 1.91 9.13 6.75
C VAL A 38 2.20 7.91 7.60
N LYS A 39 3.03 8.10 8.62
CA LYS A 39 3.17 7.11 9.69
C LYS A 39 2.08 7.37 10.73
N ILE A 40 1.36 6.31 11.09
CA ILE A 40 0.43 6.30 12.22
C ILE A 40 1.19 5.79 13.44
N GLN A 41 1.07 6.49 14.56
CA GLN A 41 1.65 6.07 15.82
C GLN A 41 0.61 6.15 16.94
N ILE A 42 0.37 5.02 17.60
CA ILE A 42 -0.53 4.88 18.74
C ILE A 42 0.32 4.51 19.95
N LYS A 43 0.39 5.40 20.95
CA LYS A 43 1.02 5.09 22.23
C LYS A 43 -0.05 4.70 23.23
N SER A 44 0.08 3.51 23.81
CA SER A 44 -0.89 2.91 24.73
C SER A 44 -0.12 2.33 25.93
N GLY A 45 0.00 3.11 27.00
CA GLY A 45 0.88 2.78 28.13
C GLY A 45 2.33 2.66 27.68
N ASN A 46 2.97 1.50 27.95
CA ASN A 46 4.34 1.21 27.54
C ASN A 46 4.46 0.65 26.11
N LYS A 47 3.34 0.45 25.40
CA LYS A 47 3.32 -0.06 24.03
C LYS A 47 3.27 1.09 23.03
N THR A 48 4.02 0.96 21.94
CA THR A 48 3.88 1.79 20.75
C THR A 48 3.47 0.88 19.60
N ILE A 49 2.30 1.14 19.03
CA ILE A 49 1.80 0.50 17.82
C ILE A 49 2.03 1.47 16.67
N SER A 50 2.47 0.97 15.52
CA SER A 50 2.71 1.82 14.35
C SER A 50 2.28 1.13 13.07
N GLY A 51 1.83 1.96 12.13
CA GLY A 51 1.44 1.54 10.80
C GLY A 51 1.58 2.69 9.83
N SER A 52 1.05 2.49 8.64
CA SER A 52 0.97 3.48 7.57
C SER A 52 -0.45 4.04 7.47
N GLY A 53 -0.59 5.21 6.86
CA GLY A 53 -1.87 5.76 6.43
C GLY A 53 -1.66 6.62 5.20
N THR A 54 -2.75 7.03 4.58
CA THR A 54 -2.71 7.97 3.45
C THR A 54 -3.76 9.04 3.58
N TRP A 55 -3.40 10.28 3.25
CA TRP A 55 -4.36 11.37 3.09
C TRP A 55 -5.32 11.04 1.94
N ILE A 56 -6.62 11.09 2.22
CA ILE A 56 -7.66 10.96 1.19
C ILE A 56 -8.20 12.33 0.75
N ASP A 57 -8.07 13.32 1.62
CA ASP A 57 -8.29 14.74 1.36
C ASP A 57 -7.39 15.59 2.28
N GLU A 58 -7.66 16.89 2.40
CA GLU A 58 -6.86 17.82 3.21
C GLU A 58 -6.86 17.54 4.73
N GLN A 59 -7.81 16.77 5.25
CA GLN A 59 -8.03 16.57 6.69
C GLN A 59 -8.17 15.12 7.11
N HIS A 60 -8.48 14.23 6.17
CA HIS A 60 -8.80 12.86 6.47
C HIS A 60 -7.73 11.90 6.00
N ILE A 61 -7.43 10.92 6.85
CA ILE A 61 -6.46 9.86 6.59
C ILE A 61 -7.15 8.51 6.70
N LEU A 62 -6.94 7.66 5.71
CA LEU A 62 -7.39 6.27 5.73
C LEU A 62 -6.22 5.37 6.17
N THR A 63 -6.51 4.37 7.01
CA THR A 63 -5.55 3.38 7.50
C THR A 63 -6.27 2.07 7.87
N ALA A 64 -5.51 1.07 8.35
CA ALA A 64 -6.03 -0.20 8.81
C ALA A 64 -6.53 -0.12 10.26
N SER A 65 -7.71 -0.65 10.53
CA SER A 65 -8.32 -0.64 11.87
C SER A 65 -7.63 -1.57 12.88
N HIS A 66 -6.96 -2.63 12.41
CA HIS A 66 -6.32 -3.58 13.31
C HIS A 66 -5.19 -2.97 14.14
N LEU A 67 -4.70 -1.78 13.77
CA LEU A 67 -3.74 -1.01 14.58
C LEU A 67 -4.27 -0.71 15.99
N TRP A 68 -5.60 -0.76 16.21
CA TRP A 68 -6.22 -0.55 17.51
C TRP A 68 -6.55 -1.83 18.29
N LEU A 69 -6.31 -3.04 17.75
CA LEU A 69 -6.68 -4.30 18.43
C LEU A 69 -6.06 -4.45 19.83
N GLU A 70 -4.84 -3.96 20.01
CA GLU A 70 -4.12 -4.01 21.29
C GLU A 70 -4.03 -2.65 22.00
N ALA A 71 -4.68 -1.61 21.47
CA ALA A 71 -4.68 -0.30 22.09
C ALA A 71 -5.62 -0.29 23.31
N SER A 72 -5.18 0.30 24.42
CA SER A 72 -6.06 0.61 25.55
C SER A 72 -7.04 1.72 25.17
N LYS A 73 -8.03 2.01 26.02
CA LYS A 73 -8.95 3.13 25.80
C LYS A 73 -8.26 4.50 25.91
N ASP A 74 -7.20 4.61 26.71
CA ASP A 74 -6.50 5.86 27.02
C ASP A 74 -5.23 6.06 26.16
N TYR A 75 -5.32 5.72 24.87
CA TYR A 75 -4.20 5.88 23.95
C TYR A 75 -4.02 7.34 23.52
N SER A 76 -2.80 7.67 23.08
CA SER A 76 -2.55 8.88 22.28
C SER A 76 -2.24 8.49 20.84
N LEU A 77 -2.84 9.22 19.90
CA LEU A 77 -2.65 9.03 18.47
C LEU A 77 -1.90 10.21 17.88
N SER A 78 -0.91 9.93 17.04
CA SER A 78 -0.16 10.94 16.31
C SER A 78 0.11 10.51 14.87
N ILE A 79 0.02 11.48 13.97
CA ILE A 79 0.39 11.36 12.57
C ILE A 79 1.79 11.94 12.42
N ILE A 80 2.71 11.12 11.94
CA ILE A 80 4.12 11.47 11.79
C ILE A 80 4.44 11.55 10.30
N THR A 81 5.10 12.64 9.92
CA THR A 81 5.63 12.87 8.58
C THR A 81 7.07 13.36 8.68
N ARG A 82 7.74 13.56 7.54
CA ARG A 82 9.05 14.21 7.49
C ARG A 82 9.06 15.64 8.05
N HIS A 83 7.89 16.29 8.12
CA HIS A 83 7.74 17.68 8.57
C HIS A 83 7.37 17.80 10.06
N GLY A 84 7.13 16.69 10.75
CA GLY A 84 6.85 16.68 12.18
C GLY A 84 5.74 15.70 12.56
N SER A 85 5.16 15.95 13.73
CA SER A 85 4.10 15.13 14.31
C SER A 85 2.92 16.01 14.73
N ILE A 86 1.70 15.53 14.51
CA ILE A 86 0.46 16.19 14.95
C ILE A 86 -0.49 15.17 15.57
N PRO A 87 -1.27 15.51 16.61
CA PRO A 87 -2.36 14.67 17.07
C PRO A 87 -3.43 14.49 15.99
N ALA A 88 -4.12 13.36 16.05
CA ALA A 88 -5.31 13.08 15.24
C ALA A 88 -6.38 12.41 16.09
N THR A 89 -7.60 12.37 15.57
CA THR A 89 -8.73 11.67 16.18
C THR A 89 -9.25 10.59 15.23
N VAL A 90 -9.70 9.47 15.80
CA VAL A 90 -10.44 8.46 15.04
C VAL A 90 -11.88 8.96 14.93
N ILE A 91 -12.38 9.14 13.71
CA ILE A 91 -13.78 9.57 13.48
C ILE A 91 -14.67 8.41 13.04
N ASN A 92 -14.09 7.38 12.41
CA ASN A 92 -14.73 6.08 12.29
C ASN A 92 -13.69 4.96 12.28
N ILE A 93 -14.06 3.82 12.85
CA ILE A 93 -13.29 2.59 12.86
C ILE A 93 -14.24 1.41 12.86
N ASP A 94 -14.02 0.48 11.93
CA ASP A 94 -14.75 -0.78 11.92
C ASP A 94 -13.99 -1.87 12.64
N ASN A 95 -14.70 -2.96 12.97
CA ASN A 95 -14.06 -4.18 13.42
C ASN A 95 -13.21 -4.77 12.26
N PRO A 96 -11.93 -5.11 12.50
CA PRO A 96 -11.05 -5.68 11.47
C PRO A 96 -11.58 -6.97 10.81
N GLN A 97 -12.46 -7.71 11.48
CA GLN A 97 -13.09 -8.91 10.92
C GLN A 97 -14.16 -8.60 9.87
N ASN A 98 -14.74 -7.39 9.90
CA ASN A 98 -15.77 -6.95 8.96
C ASN A 98 -15.16 -6.15 7.82
N ARG A 99 -14.48 -5.04 8.16
CA ARG A 99 -13.79 -4.14 7.25
C ARG A 99 -12.59 -3.60 8.01
N ASP A 100 -11.38 -3.91 7.55
CA ASP A 100 -10.18 -3.49 8.25
C ASP A 100 -9.80 -2.04 7.90
N LEU A 101 -10.66 -1.09 8.28
CA LEU A 101 -10.53 0.33 7.95
C LEU A 101 -10.78 1.22 9.16
N ALA A 102 -9.89 2.18 9.33
CA ALA A 102 -10.07 3.31 10.23
C ALA A 102 -9.87 4.61 9.46
N LEU A 103 -10.65 5.61 9.87
CA LEU A 103 -10.70 6.93 9.29
C LEU A 103 -10.34 7.94 10.37
N LEU A 104 -9.31 8.74 10.08
CA LEU A 104 -8.73 9.67 11.02
C LEU A 104 -8.94 11.10 10.55
N LYS A 105 -9.08 12.03 11.49
CA LYS A 105 -9.15 13.47 11.24
C LYS A 105 -7.96 14.16 11.86
N VAL A 106 -7.37 15.05 11.08
CA VAL A 106 -6.31 15.95 11.50
C VAL A 106 -6.82 17.38 11.45
N GLU A 107 -6.52 18.13 12.50
CA GLU A 107 -6.84 19.56 12.55
C GLU A 107 -5.98 20.34 11.54
N LYS A 108 -6.59 21.29 10.80
CA LYS A 108 -5.88 22.06 9.75
C LYS A 108 -4.71 22.91 10.27
N LYS A 109 -4.62 23.10 11.59
CA LYS A 109 -3.61 23.92 12.26
C LYS A 109 -2.44 23.06 12.69
N GLY A 110 -1.33 23.13 11.96
CA GLY A 110 -0.09 22.46 12.36
C GLY A 110 0.97 22.43 11.26
N LEU A 111 2.12 21.85 11.58
CA LEU A 111 3.24 21.66 10.65
C LEU A 111 3.00 20.49 9.68
N VAL A 112 2.23 19.50 10.11
CA VAL A 112 1.84 18.35 9.30
C VAL A 112 0.55 18.67 8.57
N LYS A 113 0.60 18.65 7.24
CA LYS A 113 -0.54 18.92 6.36
C LYS A 113 -0.53 17.93 5.20
N ALA A 114 -1.70 17.64 4.67
CA ALA A 114 -1.82 17.01 3.36
C ALA A 114 -1.17 17.88 2.27
N PRO A 115 -0.84 17.32 1.10
CA PRO A 115 -0.47 18.12 -0.06
C PRO A 115 -1.55 19.21 -0.37
N PRO A 116 -1.18 20.38 -0.92
CA PRO A 116 -2.13 21.44 -1.21
C PRO A 116 -3.23 20.99 -2.19
N ASN A 117 -4.50 21.29 -1.89
CA ASN A 117 -5.66 20.87 -2.70
C ASN A 117 -5.74 19.34 -2.91
N TRP A 118 -5.18 18.56 -1.98
CA TRP A 118 -5.09 17.12 -2.14
C TRP A 118 -6.48 16.47 -2.12
N ARG A 119 -6.68 15.56 -3.07
CA ARG A 119 -7.80 14.63 -3.09
C ARG A 119 -7.34 13.34 -3.75
N LEU A 120 -7.40 12.23 -3.01
CA LEU A 120 -7.09 10.92 -3.54
C LEU A 120 -8.39 10.17 -3.87
N PRO A 121 -8.82 10.12 -5.15
CA PRO A 121 -10.03 9.42 -5.51
C PRO A 121 -9.87 7.91 -5.33
N VAL A 122 -10.94 7.23 -4.93
CA VAL A 122 -11.01 5.77 -4.95
C VAL A 122 -11.25 5.31 -6.39
N CYS A 123 -10.52 4.30 -6.86
CA CYS A 123 -10.67 3.80 -8.22
C CYS A 123 -12.09 3.25 -8.46
N GLU A 124 -12.68 3.55 -9.62
CA GLU A 124 -14.04 3.11 -9.97
C GLU A 124 -14.13 1.60 -10.24
N LYS A 125 -13.15 1.06 -10.96
CA LYS A 125 -13.05 -0.37 -11.29
C LYS A 125 -12.25 -1.09 -10.22
N PRO A 126 -12.55 -2.35 -9.90
CA PRO A 126 -11.73 -3.13 -8.99
C PRO A 126 -10.35 -3.39 -9.61
N LEU A 127 -9.40 -3.71 -8.73
CA LEU A 127 -8.04 -4.06 -9.12
C LEU A 127 -8.05 -5.37 -9.92
N ALA A 128 -7.63 -5.33 -11.18
CA ALA A 128 -7.62 -6.54 -12.01
C ALA A 128 -6.45 -7.47 -11.63
N PRO A 129 -6.62 -8.80 -11.63
CA PRO A 129 -5.51 -9.73 -11.42
C PRO A 129 -4.34 -9.47 -12.40
N GLY A 130 -3.12 -9.47 -11.89
CA GLY A 130 -1.90 -9.16 -12.66
C GLY A 130 -1.68 -7.67 -12.97
N GLU A 131 -2.59 -6.77 -12.60
CA GLU A 131 -2.41 -5.33 -12.79
C GLU A 131 -1.27 -4.79 -11.91
N SER A 132 -0.41 -3.95 -12.48
CA SER A 132 0.69 -3.32 -11.75
C SER A 132 0.19 -2.17 -10.88
N VAL A 133 0.65 -2.12 -9.63
CA VAL A 133 0.23 -1.14 -8.64
C VAL A 133 1.43 -0.58 -7.89
N TRP A 134 1.23 0.56 -7.25
CA TRP A 134 2.16 1.10 -6.27
C TRP A 134 1.64 0.88 -4.86
N VAL A 135 2.53 0.50 -3.95
CA VAL A 135 2.26 0.45 -2.51
C VAL A 135 3.04 1.56 -1.83
N LEU A 136 2.30 2.50 -1.25
CA LEU A 136 2.82 3.71 -0.64
C LEU A 136 2.73 3.59 0.89
N SER A 137 3.89 3.43 1.53
CA SER A 137 4.00 3.25 2.98
C SER A 137 4.60 4.47 3.65
N GLY A 138 3.81 5.12 4.51
CA GLY A 138 4.30 6.23 5.33
C GLY A 138 5.13 5.79 6.53
N MET A 139 4.98 4.55 7.01
CA MET A 139 5.81 4.01 8.10
C MET A 139 7.30 3.96 7.72
N TYR A 140 7.58 3.54 6.49
CA TYR A 140 8.94 3.39 5.95
C TYR A 140 9.32 4.50 4.97
N ASN A 141 8.39 5.40 4.65
CA ASN A 141 8.54 6.41 3.61
C ASN A 141 9.01 5.80 2.28
N THR A 142 8.33 4.73 1.85
CA THR A 142 8.69 3.97 0.65
C THR A 142 7.53 3.90 -0.33
N LEU A 143 7.89 3.95 -1.61
CA LEU A 143 7.02 3.64 -2.73
C LEU A 143 7.52 2.36 -3.39
N SER A 144 6.70 1.31 -3.43
CA SER A 144 7.08 -0.01 -3.95
C SER A 144 6.18 -0.43 -5.10
N ASN A 145 6.76 -1.00 -6.15
CA ASN A 145 6.00 -1.57 -7.27
C ASN A 145 5.69 -3.04 -6.99
N THR A 146 4.45 -3.47 -7.26
CA THR A 146 4.05 -4.87 -7.23
C THR A 146 2.88 -5.11 -8.19
N TYR A 147 2.32 -6.31 -8.16
CA TYR A 147 1.19 -6.70 -8.98
C TYR A 147 0.06 -7.26 -8.13
N ALA A 148 -1.17 -7.05 -8.58
CA ALA A 148 -2.33 -7.75 -8.09
C ALA A 148 -2.14 -9.26 -8.23
N SER A 149 -2.34 -10.00 -7.15
CA SER A 149 -2.10 -11.44 -7.12
C SER A 149 -3.17 -12.20 -7.92
N PRO A 150 -2.77 -13.00 -8.93
CA PRO A 150 -3.68 -13.92 -9.60
C PRO A 150 -4.23 -15.00 -8.65
N ASP A 151 -3.48 -15.34 -7.61
CA ASP A 151 -3.86 -16.35 -6.60
C ASP A 151 -4.87 -15.86 -5.57
N SER A 152 -5.18 -14.55 -5.62
CA SER A 152 -6.11 -13.84 -4.74
C SER A 152 -7.29 -13.24 -5.54
N THR A 153 -7.68 -13.92 -6.61
CA THR A 153 -8.77 -13.47 -7.49
C THR A 153 -10.14 -13.78 -6.88
N TYR A 154 -11.07 -12.83 -6.98
CA TYR A 154 -12.48 -13.00 -6.63
C TYR A 154 -13.39 -12.70 -7.83
N TYR A 155 -14.61 -13.26 -7.76
CA TYR A 155 -15.67 -13.04 -8.75
C TYR A 155 -16.91 -12.55 -8.01
N TYR A 156 -17.39 -11.35 -8.37
CA TYR A 156 -18.59 -10.78 -7.77
C TYR A 156 -19.42 -10.05 -8.81
N LYS A 157 -20.70 -10.45 -8.96
CA LYS A 157 -21.65 -9.86 -9.94
C LYS A 157 -21.08 -9.76 -11.37
N GLY A 158 -20.32 -10.77 -11.80
CA GLY A 158 -19.69 -10.82 -13.13
C GLY A 158 -18.45 -9.95 -13.28
N ILE A 159 -17.99 -9.29 -12.22
CA ILE A 159 -16.74 -8.55 -12.18
C ILE A 159 -15.65 -9.44 -11.56
N VAL A 160 -14.47 -9.41 -12.17
CA VAL A 160 -13.27 -10.09 -11.69
C VAL A 160 -12.35 -9.06 -11.07
N GLY A 161 -11.90 -9.33 -9.85
CA GLY A 161 -10.96 -8.48 -9.12
C GLY A 161 -9.94 -9.29 -8.33
N SER A 162 -8.97 -8.62 -7.74
CA SER A 162 -8.00 -9.20 -6.82
C SER A 162 -8.01 -8.44 -5.49
N ASP A 163 -8.02 -9.18 -4.39
CA ASP A 163 -7.95 -8.66 -3.02
C ASP A 163 -6.58 -8.87 -2.37
N GLY A 164 -5.57 -9.21 -3.18
CA GLY A 164 -4.22 -9.47 -2.72
C GLY A 164 -3.16 -9.01 -3.69
N LEU A 165 -1.94 -8.86 -3.18
CA LEU A 165 -0.74 -8.47 -3.92
C LEU A 165 0.28 -9.60 -3.87
N THR A 166 1.07 -9.74 -4.93
CA THR A 166 2.19 -10.69 -4.99
C THR A 166 3.38 -10.25 -4.13
N GLY A 167 3.48 -8.95 -3.84
CA GLY A 167 4.51 -8.40 -2.97
C GLY A 167 4.33 -8.84 -1.52
N PHE A 168 5.41 -9.35 -0.92
CA PHE A 168 5.49 -9.56 0.51
C PHE A 168 6.13 -8.35 1.17
N PHE A 169 5.35 -7.66 1.99
CA PHE A 169 5.82 -6.46 2.69
C PHE A 169 6.25 -6.80 4.11
N GLN A 170 7.09 -5.97 4.71
CA GLN A 170 7.43 -6.13 6.12
C GLN A 170 6.28 -5.66 7.04
N ASN A 171 6.29 -6.11 8.30
CA ASN A 171 5.35 -5.64 9.32
C ASN A 171 5.35 -4.10 9.40
N GLY A 172 4.21 -3.46 9.73
CA GLY A 172 4.10 -1.99 9.78
C GLY A 172 3.73 -1.31 8.46
N VAL A 173 3.72 -2.05 7.34
CA VAL A 173 3.13 -1.59 6.07
C VAL A 173 1.59 -1.58 6.13
N SER A 174 0.97 -2.24 7.12
CA SER A 174 -0.46 -2.13 7.42
C SER A 174 -0.97 -0.69 7.35
N GLY A 175 -2.06 -0.47 6.63
CA GLY A 175 -2.64 0.84 6.37
C GLY A 175 -2.05 1.60 5.18
N SER A 176 -1.06 1.04 4.47
CA SER A 176 -0.47 1.66 3.27
C SER A 176 -1.46 1.72 2.12
N ALA A 177 -1.35 2.77 1.31
CA ALA A 177 -2.18 2.93 0.12
C ALA A 177 -1.70 2.01 -1.01
N VAL A 178 -2.65 1.41 -1.72
CA VAL A 178 -2.41 0.65 -2.94
C VAL A 178 -3.01 1.43 -4.10
N LEU A 179 -2.17 1.87 -5.03
CA LEU A 179 -2.49 2.90 -5.99
C LEU A 179 -2.36 2.41 -7.42
N ASN A 180 -3.23 2.92 -8.29
CA ASN A 180 -3.03 2.78 -9.73
C ASN A 180 -1.84 3.64 -10.19
N GLN A 181 -0.88 3.04 -10.89
CA GLN A 181 0.34 3.73 -11.34
C GLN A 181 0.10 4.82 -12.38
N SER A 182 -0.99 4.73 -13.15
CA SER A 182 -1.29 5.63 -14.27
C SER A 182 -2.35 6.69 -13.96
N LYS A 183 -3.21 6.43 -12.98
CA LYS A 183 -4.43 7.22 -12.71
C LYS A 183 -4.46 7.87 -11.34
N SER A 184 -3.46 7.61 -10.49
CA SER A 184 -3.34 8.18 -9.14
C SER A 184 -4.62 8.03 -8.32
N CYS A 185 -5.28 6.86 -8.40
CA CYS A 185 -6.46 6.51 -7.61
C CYS A 185 -6.16 5.34 -6.66
N LEU A 186 -6.93 5.24 -5.58
CA LEU A 186 -6.80 4.23 -4.54
C LEU A 186 -7.54 2.94 -4.91
N TYR A 187 -6.80 1.85 -5.08
CA TYR A 187 -7.32 0.49 -5.23
C TYR A 187 -7.57 -0.21 -3.90
N GLY A 188 -6.84 0.16 -2.85
CA GLY A 188 -7.01 -0.49 -1.57
C GLY A 188 -6.10 0.01 -0.48
N VAL A 189 -6.28 -0.55 0.71
CA VAL A 189 -5.44 -0.33 1.88
C VAL A 189 -4.84 -1.66 2.31
N VAL A 190 -3.52 -1.73 2.50
CA VAL A 190 -2.84 -2.94 2.99
C VAL A 190 -3.40 -3.32 4.37
N SER A 191 -3.86 -4.56 4.52
CA SER A 191 -4.55 -5.02 5.73
C SER A 191 -3.79 -6.14 6.41
N GLN A 192 -3.63 -7.28 5.73
CA GLN A 192 -3.10 -8.50 6.34
C GLN A 192 -2.03 -9.15 5.46
N GLN A 193 -1.28 -10.06 6.06
CA GLN A 193 -0.40 -10.97 5.34
C GLN A 193 -0.96 -12.38 5.47
N ASP A 194 -0.98 -13.09 4.36
CA ASP A 194 -1.47 -14.46 4.26
C ASP A 194 -0.38 -15.34 3.64
N ILE A 195 -0.33 -16.60 4.07
CA ILE A 195 0.61 -17.59 3.57
C ILE A 195 -0.20 -18.79 3.10
N LYS A 196 -0.37 -18.89 1.79
CA LYS A 196 -1.05 -20.03 1.15
C LYS A 196 -0.03 -21.14 0.89
N LYS A 197 -0.20 -22.28 1.56
CA LYS A 197 0.64 -23.46 1.34
C LYS A 197 0.04 -24.33 0.24
N ILE A 198 0.82 -24.61 -0.80
CA ILE A 198 0.44 -25.53 -1.89
C ILE A 198 1.54 -26.59 -2.00
N ASN A 199 1.25 -27.81 -1.53
CA ASN A 199 2.24 -28.88 -1.40
C ASN A 199 3.48 -28.43 -0.59
N VAL A 200 4.65 -28.41 -1.24
CA VAL A 200 5.93 -27.97 -0.65
C VAL A 200 6.18 -26.46 -0.81
N TYR A 201 5.32 -25.74 -1.55
CA TYR A 201 5.48 -24.32 -1.82
C TYR A 201 4.66 -23.45 -0.85
N GLN A 202 5.22 -22.30 -0.47
CA GLN A 202 4.53 -21.26 0.29
C GLN A 202 4.39 -20.03 -0.59
N ILE A 203 3.16 -19.60 -0.81
CA ILE A 203 2.83 -18.38 -1.56
C ILE A 203 2.46 -17.32 -0.53
N TYR A 204 3.25 -16.25 -0.51
CA TYR A 204 2.99 -15.10 0.34
C TYR A 204 2.08 -14.13 -0.40
N ILE A 205 0.99 -13.72 0.24
CA ILE A 205 0.02 -12.79 -0.30
C ILE A 205 -0.17 -11.66 0.70
N THR A 206 0.00 -10.42 0.25
CA THR A 206 -0.43 -9.27 1.05
C THR A 206 -1.87 -8.94 0.70
N ARG A 207 -2.79 -9.12 1.65
CA ARG A 207 -4.21 -8.81 1.48
C ARG A 207 -4.47 -7.31 1.60
N ILE A 208 -5.42 -6.83 0.81
CA ILE A 208 -5.85 -5.44 0.80
C ILE A 208 -7.33 -5.36 1.10
N THR A 209 -7.74 -4.31 1.82
CA THR A 209 -9.14 -3.89 1.80
C THR A 209 -9.38 -3.16 0.49
N THR A 210 -10.26 -3.70 -0.36
CA THR A 210 -10.43 -3.25 -1.74
C THR A 210 -11.20 -1.92 -1.86
N ASN A 211 -11.04 -1.25 -3.00
CA ASN A 211 -11.72 0.00 -3.36
C ASN A 211 -13.26 -0.07 -3.27
N GLU A 212 -13.85 -1.23 -3.52
CA GLU A 212 -15.30 -1.45 -3.35
C GLU A 212 -15.70 -1.32 -1.88
N ILE A 213 -14.93 -1.93 -0.98
CA ILE A 213 -15.15 -1.85 0.47
C ILE A 213 -14.88 -0.43 0.97
N ILE A 214 -13.80 0.21 0.48
CA ILE A 214 -13.43 1.57 0.86
C ILE A 214 -14.53 2.57 0.47
N ARG A 215 -15.09 2.49 -0.75
CA ARG A 215 -16.21 3.35 -1.16
C ARG A 215 -17.39 3.20 -0.20
N GLY A 216 -17.81 1.97 0.07
CA GLY A 216 -18.87 1.71 1.05
C GLY A 216 -18.54 2.28 2.43
N PHE A 217 -17.28 2.21 2.87
CA PHE A 217 -16.86 2.78 4.15
C PHE A 217 -16.88 4.31 4.16
N ILE A 218 -16.37 4.98 3.13
CA ILE A 218 -16.35 6.45 3.06
C ILE A 218 -17.77 7.01 2.87
N ASP A 219 -18.58 6.43 1.98
CA ASP A 219 -19.93 6.92 1.65
C ASP A 219 -20.91 6.73 2.83
N HIS A 220 -20.78 5.65 3.62
CA HIS A 220 -21.59 5.48 4.84
C HIS A 220 -21.25 6.52 5.92
N ASN A 221 -20.08 7.12 5.82
CA ASN A 221 -19.55 8.09 6.76
C ASN A 221 -19.62 9.52 6.27
N ASN A 222 -20.31 9.78 5.14
CA ASN A 222 -20.51 11.10 4.53
C ASN A 222 -20.48 12.18 5.61
N TYR A 223 -19.31 12.84 5.70
CA TYR A 223 -19.04 13.90 6.64
C TYR A 223 -19.99 15.07 6.46
#